data_AF-A0A944TNZ0-F1
#
_entry.id   AF-A0A944TNZ0-F1
#
_cell.length_a   1.000
_cell.length_b   1.000
_cell.length_c   1.000
_cell.angle_alpha   90.00
_cell.angle_beta   90.00
_cell.angle_gamma   90.00
#
_symmetry.space_group_name_H-M   'P 1'
#
loop_
_entity.id
_entity.type
_entity.pdbx_description
1 polymer ?
#
loop_
_entity_poly.entity_id
_entity_poly.type
_entity_poly.pdbx_seq_one_letter_code
_entity_poly.pdbx_strand_id
1 'polypeptide(L)'
;MIRQENAVQRKFNPAMVPPGGHHFPKLPGNAPLDVEVGCGVGLHPIRYAGEHPERHLLAIEQTALKYAKFDRRIKNHPHLTNLYPLHANAISVITHDLSSESVANYFFLYPNPYPAHRRWH
;
A
#
# COMPACT_ATOMS: atom_id res chain seq x y z
N MET A 1 -32.77 12.36 -7.42
CA MET A 1 -32.80 10.89 -7.63
C MET A 1 -31.39 10.42 -7.97
N ILE A 2 -30.74 9.69 -7.08
CA ILE A 2 -29.45 9.05 -7.38
C ILE A 2 -29.78 7.77 -8.14
N ARG A 3 -29.40 7.67 -9.41
CA ARG A 3 -29.50 6.41 -10.16
C ARG A 3 -28.58 5.40 -9.49
N GLN A 4 -29.14 4.33 -8.92
CA GLN A 4 -28.38 3.14 -8.58
C GLN A 4 -27.95 2.49 -9.89
N GLU A 5 -26.74 2.78 -10.34
CA GLU A 5 -26.09 1.99 -11.37
C GLU A 5 -25.73 0.63 -10.77
N ASN A 6 -26.26 -0.45 -11.34
CA ASN A 6 -25.84 -1.81 -11.02
C ASN A 6 -24.34 -1.94 -11.29
N ALA A 7 -23.51 -1.80 -10.27
CA ALA A 7 -22.08 -2.06 -10.39
C ALA A 7 -21.91 -3.55 -10.72
N VAL A 8 -21.55 -3.85 -11.97
CA VAL A 8 -21.18 -5.21 -12.37
C VAL A 8 -19.94 -5.58 -11.57
N GLN A 9 -20.10 -6.44 -10.56
CA GLN A 9 -18.99 -6.94 -9.76
C GLN A 9 -18.11 -7.81 -10.66
N ARG A 10 -16.99 -7.25 -11.13
CA ARG A 10 -15.99 -8.01 -11.89
C ARG A 10 -15.44 -9.12 -11.00
N LYS A 11 -15.51 -10.37 -11.47
CA LYS A 11 -14.83 -11.49 -10.80
C LYS A 11 -13.33 -11.26 -10.84
N PHE A 12 -12.65 -11.58 -9.74
CA PHE A 12 -11.19 -11.58 -9.70
C PHE A 12 -10.64 -12.58 -10.73
N ASN A 13 -9.67 -12.15 -11.53
CA ASN A 13 -8.99 -13.01 -12.51
C ASN A 13 -7.51 -13.14 -12.11
N PRO A 14 -7.09 -14.29 -11.53
CA PRO A 14 -5.72 -14.51 -11.10
C PRO A 14 -4.68 -14.34 -12.23
N ALA A 15 -5.06 -14.63 -13.48
CA ALA A 15 -4.17 -14.51 -14.63
C ALA A 15 -3.84 -13.05 -15.00
N MET A 16 -4.56 -12.07 -14.44
CA MET A 16 -4.36 -10.63 -14.68
C MET A 16 -3.54 -9.95 -13.58
N VAL A 17 -3.07 -10.70 -12.58
CA VAL A 17 -2.24 -10.13 -11.52
C VAL A 17 -0.85 -9.79 -12.09
N PRO A 18 -0.35 -8.56 -11.90
CA PRO A 18 0.99 -8.21 -12.35
C PRO A 18 2.06 -9.06 -11.63
N PRO A 19 3.16 -9.43 -12.30
CA PRO A 19 4.19 -10.30 -11.74
C PRO A 19 4.81 -9.69 -10.48
N GLY A 20 5.12 -10.55 -9.50
CA GLY A 20 5.82 -10.19 -8.26
C GLY A 20 7.33 -10.04 -8.44
N GLY A 21 8.08 -10.32 -7.38
CA GLY A 21 9.53 -10.12 -7.32
C GLY A 21 9.91 -8.73 -6.80
N HIS A 22 9.02 -8.10 -6.01
CA HIS A 22 9.32 -6.82 -5.39
C HIS A 22 10.26 -7.03 -4.20
N HIS A 23 11.32 -6.23 -4.13
CA HIS A 23 12.31 -6.33 -3.06
C HIS A 23 12.03 -5.31 -1.96
N PHE A 24 11.75 -5.80 -0.76
CA PHE A 24 11.74 -5.03 0.48
C PHE A 24 12.55 -5.81 1.54
N PRO A 25 13.16 -5.14 2.52
CA PRO A 25 14.02 -5.81 3.49
C PRO A 25 13.24 -6.86 4.27
N LYS A 26 13.93 -7.96 4.61
CA LYS A 26 13.38 -8.94 5.55
C LYS A 26 13.11 -8.22 6.87
N LEU A 27 11.86 -8.30 7.34
CA LEU A 27 11.42 -7.65 8.55
C LEU A 27 12.15 -8.26 9.76
N PRO A 28 12.76 -7.44 10.63
CA PRO A 28 13.48 -7.94 11.80
C PRO A 28 12.52 -8.34 12.92
N GLY A 29 12.84 -9.42 13.64
CA GLY A 29 12.06 -9.87 14.79
C GLY A 29 10.65 -10.38 14.42
N ASN A 30 9.80 -10.48 15.45
CA ASN A 30 8.43 -11.00 15.35
C ASN A 30 7.37 -9.91 15.55
N ALA A 31 7.73 -8.65 15.32
CA ALA A 31 6.77 -7.55 15.42
C ALA A 31 5.68 -7.71 14.34
N PRO A 32 4.41 -7.37 14.65
CA PRO A 32 3.32 -7.45 13.68
C PRO A 32 3.60 -6.60 12.44
N LEU A 33 3.29 -7.15 11.26
CA LEU A 33 3.36 -6.43 9.99
C LEU A 33 1.99 -5.83 9.65
N ASP A 34 1.97 -4.54 9.39
CA ASP A 34 0.86 -3.85 8.75
C ASP A 34 1.21 -3.45 7.33
N VAL A 35 0.20 -3.42 6.47
CA VAL A 35 0.35 -3.03 5.05
C VAL A 35 -0.57 -1.86 4.74
N GLU A 36 -0.03 -0.78 4.20
CA GLU A 36 -0.82 0.32 3.67
C GLU A 36 -0.81 0.30 2.14
N VAL A 37 -2.02 0.24 1.55
CA VAL A 37 -2.23 0.19 0.10
C VAL A 37 -2.56 1.58 -0.42
N GLY A 38 -1.69 2.13 -1.27
CA GLY A 38 -1.90 3.44 -1.88
C GLY A 38 -1.63 4.58 -0.88
N CYS A 39 -0.47 4.55 -0.22
CA CYS A 39 -0.12 5.51 0.83
C CYS A 39 0.12 6.95 0.35
N GLY A 40 0.02 7.19 -0.96
CA GLY A 40 0.08 8.49 -1.58
C GLY A 40 1.43 9.14 -1.36
N VAL A 41 1.41 10.33 -0.76
CA VAL A 41 2.62 11.11 -0.52
C VAL A 41 3.23 10.88 0.87
N GLY A 42 2.71 9.90 1.62
CA GLY A 42 3.33 9.41 2.85
C GLY A 42 2.91 10.07 4.16
N LEU A 43 1.81 10.82 4.21
CA LEU A 43 1.40 11.52 5.43
C LEU A 43 0.98 10.54 6.54
N HIS A 44 0.16 9.55 6.20
CA HIS A 44 -0.28 8.54 7.16
C HIS A 44 0.85 7.59 7.57
N PRO A 45 1.63 6.96 6.66
CA PRO A 45 2.68 6.03 7.07
C PRO A 45 3.71 6.61 8.03
N ILE A 46 4.13 7.86 7.80
CA ILE A 46 5.14 8.53 8.65
C ILE A 46 4.59 8.75 10.05
N ARG A 47 3.36 9.22 10.16
CA ARG A 47 2.71 9.43 11.47
C ARG A 47 2.48 8.09 12.17
N TYR A 48 1.90 7.11 11.47
CA TYR A 48 1.60 5.79 12.02
C TYR A 48 2.85 5.09 12.55
N ALA A 49 3.93 5.07 11.76
CA ALA A 49 5.18 4.44 12.17
C ALA A 49 5.79 5.10 13.42
N GLY A 50 5.64 6.42 13.57
CA GLY A 50 6.07 7.13 14.76
C GLY A 50 5.19 6.88 15.99
N GLU A 51 3.89 6.67 15.81
CA GLU A 51 2.93 6.34 16.88
C GLU A 51 3.01 4.86 17.30
N HIS A 52 3.53 3.98 16.44
CA HIS A 52 3.58 2.52 16.63
C HIS A 52 4.97 1.92 16.39
N PRO A 53 6.00 2.29 17.18
CA PRO A 53 7.36 1.79 17.01
C PRO A 53 7.49 0.26 17.22
N GLU A 54 6.52 -0.36 17.87
CA GLU A 54 6.43 -1.81 18.11
C GLU A 54 5.92 -2.62 16.91
N ARG A 55 5.57 -1.95 15.80
CA ARG A 55 4.97 -2.55 14.61
C ARG A 55 5.78 -2.21 13.37
N HIS A 56 5.77 -3.12 12.39
CA HIS A 56 6.32 -2.87 11.07
C HIS A 56 5.24 -2.36 10.13
N LEU A 57 5.54 -1.35 9.33
CA LEU A 57 4.63 -0.84 8.30
C LEU A 57 5.27 -0.94 6.91
N LEU A 58 4.69 -1.77 6.04
CA LEU A 58 4.98 -1.77 4.60
C LEU A 58 4.01 -0.83 3.88
N ALA A 59 4.51 0.31 3.41
CA ALA A 59 3.72 1.35 2.77
C ALA A 59 3.93 1.34 1.25
N ILE A 60 2.90 0.90 0.51
CA ILE A 60 2.96 0.67 -0.94
C ILE A 60 2.30 1.82 -1.68
N GLU A 61 2.99 2.42 -2.66
CA GLU A 61 2.41 3.40 -3.58
C GLU A 61 2.83 3.08 -5.02
N GLN A 62 1.87 3.09 -5.94
CA GLN A 62 2.11 2.74 -7.35
C GLN A 62 2.52 3.97 -8.19
N THR A 63 2.01 5.15 -7.88
CA THR A 63 2.21 6.38 -8.66
C THR A 63 3.60 6.96 -8.37
N ALA A 64 4.49 6.91 -9.37
CA ALA A 64 5.88 7.35 -9.23
C ALA A 64 6.03 8.76 -8.65
N LEU A 65 5.21 9.73 -9.09
CA LEU A 65 5.25 11.11 -8.58
C LEU A 65 4.86 11.23 -7.10
N LYS A 66 3.92 10.39 -6.64
CA LYS A 66 3.51 10.36 -5.24
C LYS A 66 4.57 9.66 -4.39
N TYR A 67 5.06 8.52 -4.86
CA TYR A 67 6.13 7.77 -4.23
C TYR A 67 7.40 8.62 -4.08
N ALA A 68 7.82 9.35 -5.11
CA ALA A 68 9.00 10.23 -5.01
C ALA A 68 8.87 11.32 -3.92
N LYS A 69 7.64 11.84 -3.71
CA LYS A 69 7.36 12.77 -2.61
C LYS A 69 7.38 12.06 -1.26
N PHE A 70 6.89 10.83 -1.20
CA PHE A 70 6.92 10.00 0.00
C PHE A 70 8.36 9.64 0.41
N ASP A 71 9.15 9.11 -0.51
CA ASP A 71 10.57 8.75 -0.32
C ASP A 71 11.38 9.95 0.19
N ARG A 72 11.19 11.14 -0.40
CA ARG A 72 11.82 12.37 0.10
C ARG A 72 11.42 12.69 1.54
N ARG A 73 10.15 12.49 1.92
CA ARG A 73 9.71 12.74 3.30
C ARG A 73 10.31 11.73 4.27
N ILE A 74 10.37 10.45 3.93
CA ILE A 74 10.97 9.42 4.80
C ILE A 74 12.45 9.70 5.04
N LYS A 75 13.18 10.17 4.03
CA LYS A 75 14.59 10.58 4.19
C LYS A 75 14.79 11.68 5.25
N ASN A 76 13.77 12.49 5.52
CA ASN A 76 13.78 13.49 6.61
C ASN A 76 13.37 12.91 7.97
N HIS A 77 13.02 11.62 8.05
CA HIS A 77 12.62 10.91 9.28
C HIS A 77 13.47 9.64 9.48
N PRO A 78 14.81 9.76 9.57
CA PRO A 78 15.71 8.60 9.65
C PRO A 78 15.53 7.75 10.92
N HIS A 79 14.81 8.26 11.93
CA HIS A 79 14.48 7.53 13.16
C HIS A 79 13.37 6.48 12.96
N LEU A 80 12.60 6.55 11.87
CA LEU A 80 11.54 5.60 11.56
C LEU A 80 12.13 4.34 10.92
N THR A 81 12.70 3.47 11.74
CA THR A 81 13.34 2.22 11.32
C THR A 81 12.34 1.09 11.04
N ASN A 82 11.08 1.29 11.40
CA ASN A 82 9.96 0.36 11.25
C ASN A 82 9.05 0.67 10.05
N LEU A 83 9.40 1.68 9.24
CA LEU A 83 8.65 2.09 8.04
C LEU A 83 9.38 1.65 6.78
N TYR A 84 8.73 0.82 5.97
CA TYR A 84 9.26 0.25 4.74
C TYR A 84 8.51 0.81 3.52
N PRO A 85 9.06 1.82 2.82
CA PRO A 85 8.46 2.32 1.59
C PRO A 85 8.66 1.34 0.44
N LEU A 86 7.61 1.14 -0.38
CA LEU A 86 7.71 0.32 -1.58
C LEU A 86 6.99 0.97 -2.78
N HIS A 87 7.73 1.23 -3.85
CA HIS A 87 7.16 1.67 -5.13
C HIS A 87 6.73 0.45 -5.95
N ALA A 88 5.48 0.03 -5.80
CA ALA A 88 4.98 -1.16 -6.47
C ALA A 88 3.46 -1.14 -6.69
N ASN A 89 2.97 -2.14 -7.45
CA ASN A 89 1.56 -2.46 -7.50
C ASN A 89 1.19 -3.32 -6.27
N ALA A 90 0.28 -2.85 -5.42
CA ALA A 90 -0.05 -3.56 -4.19
C ALA A 90 -0.70 -4.93 -4.42
N ILE A 91 -1.48 -5.12 -5.49
CA ILE A 91 -2.07 -6.43 -5.82
C ILE A 91 -0.96 -7.43 -6.09
N SER A 92 0.06 -7.02 -6.83
CA SER A 92 1.24 -7.85 -7.12
C SER A 92 2.00 -8.24 -5.85
N VAL A 93 2.34 -7.25 -5.01
CA VAL A 93 3.06 -7.48 -3.74
C VAL A 93 2.30 -8.43 -2.82
N ILE A 94 1.01 -8.17 -2.61
CA ILE A 94 0.18 -8.98 -1.70
C ILE A 94 -0.01 -10.40 -2.23
N THR A 95 -0.10 -10.57 -3.54
CA THR A 95 -0.34 -11.89 -4.14
C THR A 95 0.93 -12.75 -4.19
N HIS A 96 2.10 -12.13 -4.36
CA HIS A 96 3.32 -12.85 -4.72
C HIS A 96 4.45 -12.77 -3.70
N ASP A 97 4.58 -11.66 -2.97
CA ASP A 97 5.78 -11.40 -2.16
C ASP A 97 5.50 -11.47 -0.65
N LEU A 98 4.23 -11.47 -0.24
CA LEU A 98 3.83 -11.68 1.15
C LEU A 98 3.41 -13.13 1.37
N SER A 99 3.96 -13.74 2.42
CA SER A 99 3.53 -15.05 2.88
C SER A 99 2.06 -15.00 3.34
N SER A 100 1.32 -16.08 3.12
CA SER A 100 -0.05 -16.20 3.64
C SER A 100 -0.08 -16.00 5.16
N GLU A 101 -1.11 -15.32 5.66
CA GLU A 101 -1.36 -15.07 7.09
C GLU A 101 -0.24 -14.30 7.82
N SER A 102 0.66 -13.64 7.09
CA SER A 102 1.79 -12.88 7.67
C SER A 102 1.48 -11.42 8.03
N VAL A 103 0.32 -10.91 7.60
CA VAL A 103 -0.09 -9.51 7.79
C VAL A 103 -1.15 -9.40 8.88
N ALA A 104 -0.91 -8.53 9.86
CA ALA A 104 -1.83 -8.25 10.95
C ALA A 104 -2.96 -7.30 10.53
N ASN A 105 -2.63 -6.21 9.81
CA ASN A 105 -3.64 -5.26 9.33
C ASN A 105 -3.37 -4.78 7.90
N TYR A 106 -4.45 -4.44 7.20
CA TYR A 106 -4.41 -3.73 5.93
C TYR A 106 -5.11 -2.38 6.05
N PHE A 107 -4.44 -1.32 5.62
CA PHE A 107 -4.99 0.04 5.54
C PHE A 107 -5.34 0.40 4.09
N PHE A 108 -6.59 0.83 3.90
CA PHE A 108 -7.11 1.38 2.64
C PHE A 108 -7.68 2.77 2.90
N LEU A 109 -6.82 3.79 2.86
CA LEU A 109 -7.20 5.15 3.22
C LEU A 109 -7.50 5.98 1.98
N TYR A 110 -8.73 6.47 1.88
CA TYR A 110 -9.20 7.32 0.78
C TYR A 110 -8.91 6.72 -0.62
N PRO A 111 -9.31 5.45 -0.88
CA PRO A 111 -9.20 4.91 -2.23
C PRO A 111 -9.99 5.81 -3.19
N ASN A 112 -9.55 5.91 -4.45
CA ASN A 112 -10.20 6.75 -5.45
C ASN A 112 -11.73 6.52 -5.43
N PRO A 113 -12.54 7.52 -5.04
CA PRO A 113 -13.98 7.34 -4.86
C PRO A 113 -14.71 7.14 -6.20
N TYR A 114 -14.02 7.42 -7.31
CA TYR A 114 -14.55 7.21 -8.65
C TYR A 114 -14.12 5.84 -9.17
N PRO A 115 -15.07 4.90 -9.40
CA PRO A 115 -14.76 3.63 -10.03
C PRO A 115 -14.14 3.88 -11.42
N ALA A 116 -13.28 2.96 -11.86
CA ALA A 116 -12.41 3.07 -13.05
C ALA A 116 -13.12 3.40 -14.39
N HIS A 117 -14.45 3.46 -14.40
CA HIS A 117 -15.30 3.80 -15.55
C HIS A 117 -15.46 5.30 -15.80
N ARG A 118 -14.94 6.18 -14.92
CA ARG A 118 -14.96 7.64 -15.16
C ARG A 118 -13.55 8.23 -15.06
N ARG A 119 -12.73 7.99 -16.08
CA ARG A 119 -11.64 8.92 -16.41
C ARG A 119 -12.26 10.04 -17.22
N TRP A 120 -12.33 11.24 -16.65
CA TRP A 120 -12.69 12.44 -17.41
C TRP A 120 -11.61 12.62 -18.48
N HIS A 121 -12.01 12.51 -19.74
CA HIS A 121 -11.23 12.97 -20.88
C HIS A 121 -11.30 14.50 -20.97
#